data_AF-A0A8X6W0B6-F1
#
_entry.id   AF-A0A8X6W0B6-F1
#
_cell.length_a   1.000
_cell.length_b   1.000
_cell.length_c   1.000
_cell.angle_alpha   90.00
_cell.angle_beta   90.00
_cell.angle_gamma   90.00
#
_symmetry.space_group_name_H-M   'P 1'
#
loop_
_entity.id
_entity.type
_entity.pdbx_description
1 polymer ?
#
loop_
_entity_poly.entity_id
_entity_poly.type
_entity_poly.pdbx_seq_one_letter_code
_entity_poly.pdbx_strand_id
1 'polypeptide(L)'
;MVTQRHVRLLLKKKPYGDSVPIEKVECVGHVQKRMGSRLRKLKALWGEKMLSDGKTIGGKGRLTDAIISKLTTFYSNAIRAAIL
;
A
#
# COMPACT_ATOMS: atom_id res chain seq x y z
N MET A 1 4.30 -7.52 -10.30
CA MET A 1 5.15 -6.50 -9.64
C MET A 1 6.17 -6.07 -10.67
N VAL A 2 6.13 -4.84 -11.15
CA VAL A 2 7.21 -4.34 -12.02
C VAL A 2 8.44 -4.25 -11.11
N THR A 3 9.31 -5.24 -11.22
CA THR A 3 10.45 -5.41 -10.32
C THR A 3 11.33 -4.17 -10.41
N GLN A 4 11.79 -3.68 -9.27
CA GLN A 4 12.57 -2.44 -9.19
C GLN A 4 13.87 -2.46 -10.04
N ARG A 5 14.27 -3.63 -10.53
CA ARG A 5 15.34 -3.82 -11.53
C ARG A 5 15.03 -3.16 -12.88
N HIS A 6 13.79 -3.22 -13.37
CA HIS A 6 13.43 -2.66 -14.69
C HIS A 6 13.51 -1.13 -14.71
N VAL A 7 13.00 -0.46 -13.67
CA VAL A 7 13.07 1.00 -13.57
C VAL A 7 14.52 1.48 -13.46
N ARG A 8 15.38 0.73 -12.75
CA ARG A 8 16.82 1.03 -12.67
C ARG A 8 17.51 0.95 -14.04
N LEU A 9 17.10 0.01 -14.89
CA LEU A 9 17.61 -0.09 -16.26
C LEU A 9 17.13 1.06 -17.14
N LEU A 10 15.88 1.52 -16.98
CA LEU A 10 15.34 2.67 -17.71
C LEU A 10 16.06 3.97 -17.36
N LEU A 11 16.32 4.21 -16.06
CA LEU A 11 17.12 5.35 -15.59
C LEU A 11 18.54 5.33 -16.18
N LYS A 12 19.13 4.14 -16.35
CA LYS A 12 20.49 3.99 -16.91
C LYS A 12 20.52 4.14 -18.43
N LYS A 13 19.51 3.60 -19.14
CA LYS A 13 19.45 3.62 -20.61
C LYS A 13 18.96 4.95 -21.18
N LYS A 14 18.28 5.78 -20.38
CA LYS A 14 17.72 7.08 -20.79
C LYS A 14 17.07 7.03 -22.19
N PRO A 15 16.07 6.15 -22.41
CA PRO A 15 15.51 5.91 -23.74
C PRO A 15 14.85 7.14 -24.37
N TYR A 16 14.54 8.17 -23.57
CA TYR A 16 13.97 9.44 -24.01
C TYR A 16 15.00 10.58 -24.05
N GLY A 17 16.30 10.26 -23.97
CA GLY A 17 17.39 11.25 -23.92
C GLY A 17 17.62 11.86 -22.53
N ASP A 18 18.60 12.76 -22.43
CA ASP A 18 18.93 13.49 -21.18
C ASP A 18 17.92 14.59 -20.83
N SER A 19 17.13 15.03 -21.82
CA SER A 19 16.18 16.12 -21.70
C SER A 19 14.88 15.74 -20.99
N VAL A 20 14.54 14.45 -20.89
CA VAL A 20 13.35 13.97 -20.18
C VAL A 20 13.76 13.25 -18.89
N PRO A 21 13.71 13.93 -17.73
CA PRO A 21 14.03 13.29 -16.45
C PRO A 21 12.97 12.24 -16.12
N ILE A 22 13.40 10.98 -16.02
CA ILE A 22 12.54 9.90 -15.53
C ILE A 22 12.75 9.81 -14.02
N GLU A 23 11.68 9.98 -13.25
CA GLU A 23 11.72 9.77 -11.80
C GLU A 23 10.93 8.53 -11.40
N LYS A 24 11.50 7.79 -10.45
CA LYS A 24 10.85 6.59 -9.92
C LYS A 24 9.94 6.98 -8.76
N VAL A 25 8.64 6.99 -9.03
CA VAL A 25 7.61 7.13 -8.00
C VAL A 25 7.06 5.77 -7.56
N GLU A 26 6.63 5.64 -6.31
CA GLU A 26 5.88 4.47 -5.88
C GLU A 26 4.50 4.48 -6.52
N CYS A 27 4.15 3.40 -7.21
CA CYS A 27 2.82 3.25 -7.79
C CYS A 27 1.76 3.20 -6.69
N VAL A 28 0.66 3.94 -6.86
CA VAL A 28 -0.50 3.92 -5.94
C VAL A 28 -1.00 2.49 -5.68
N GLY A 29 -1.05 1.64 -6.71
CA GLY A 29 -1.43 0.24 -6.58
C GLY A 29 -0.46 -0.58 -5.72
N HIS A 30 0.83 -0.21 -5.71
CA HIS A 30 1.83 -0.82 -4.82
C HIS A 30 1.63 -0.37 -3.36
N VAL A 31 1.32 0.91 -3.15
CA VAL A 31 0.98 1.45 -1.83
C VAL A 31 -0.25 0.74 -1.24
N GLN A 32 -1.32 0.58 -2.02
CA GLN A 32 -2.51 -0.18 -1.62
C GLN A 32 -2.18 -1.61 -1.18
N LYS A 33 -1.41 -2.34 -2.00
CA LYS A 33 -1.02 -3.72 -1.73
C LYS A 33 -0.16 -3.83 -0.47
N ARG A 34 0.81 -2.93 -0.30
CA ARG A 34 1.68 -2.88 0.88
C ARG A 34 0.88 -2.60 2.16
N MET A 35 -0.02 -1.62 2.12
CA MET A 35 -0.87 -1.28 3.26
C MET A 35 -1.79 -2.44 3.62
N GLY A 36 -2.49 -3.01 2.62
CA GLY A 36 -3.40 -4.12 2.82
C GLY A 36 -2.71 -5.39 3.34
N SER A 37 -1.49 -5.71 2.91
CA SER A 37 -0.77 -6.88 3.42
C SER A 37 -0.32 -6.70 4.87
N ARG A 38 0.18 -5.51 5.22
CA ARG A 38 0.60 -5.18 6.59
C ARG A 38 -0.57 -5.22 7.58
N LEU A 39 -1.72 -4.66 7.21
CA LEU A 39 -2.91 -4.68 8.06
C LEU A 39 -3.45 -6.09 8.28
N ARG A 40 -3.48 -6.92 7.23
CA ARG A 40 -3.89 -8.33 7.36
C ARG A 40 -2.92 -9.14 8.21
N LYS A 41 -1.61 -8.92 8.05
CA LYS A 41 -0.59 -9.55 8.90
C LYS A 41 -0.75 -9.13 10.37
N LEU A 42 -0.99 -7.85 10.63
CA LEU A 42 -1.24 -7.34 11.97
C LEU A 42 -2.50 -7.97 12.58
N LYS A 43 -3.61 -8.01 11.82
CA LYS A 43 -4.84 -8.71 12.21
C LYS A 43 -4.59 -10.17 12.58
N ALA A 44 -3.75 -10.88 11.83
CA ALA A 44 -3.42 -12.27 12.13
C ALA A 44 -2.55 -12.41 13.39
N LEU A 45 -1.48 -11.60 13.51
CA LEU A 45 -0.55 -11.65 14.65
C LEU A 45 -1.18 -11.22 15.98
N TRP A 46 -2.18 -10.35 15.93
CA TRP A 46 -2.88 -9.80 17.09
C TRP A 46 -4.32 -10.33 17.19
N GLY A 47 -4.68 -11.29 16.35
CA GLY A 47 -6.03 -11.84 16.25
C GLY A 47 -6.52 -12.48 17.54
N GLU A 48 -5.61 -13.11 18.27
CA GLU A 48 -5.87 -13.83 19.52
C GLU A 48 -5.51 -13.00 20.76
N LYS A 49 -4.81 -11.87 20.58
CA LYS A 49 -4.42 -11.00 21.69
C LYS A 49 -5.60 -10.12 22.08
N MET A 50 -5.86 -10.06 23.38
CA MET A 50 -6.78 -9.08 23.94
C MET A 50 -6.15 -7.70 23.92
N LEU A 51 -6.89 -6.72 23.43
CA LEU A 51 -6.59 -5.31 23.60
C LEU A 51 -6.95 -4.88 25.03
N SER A 52 -6.63 -3.65 25.39
CA SER A 52 -6.96 -3.04 26.69
C SER A 52 -8.45 -3.08 27.03
N ASP A 53 -9.32 -3.23 26.05
CA ASP A 53 -10.78 -3.33 26.20
C ASP A 53 -11.30 -4.79 26.30
N GLY A 54 -10.41 -5.76 26.49
CA GLY A 54 -10.74 -7.17 26.67
C GLY A 54 -11.25 -7.87 25.40
N LYS A 55 -11.10 -7.24 24.23
CA LYS A 55 -11.57 -7.76 22.94
C LYS A 55 -10.42 -7.98 21.98
N THR A 56 -10.62 -8.86 21.00
CA THR A 56 -9.63 -9.09 19.94
C THR A 56 -9.62 -7.93 18.95
N ILE A 57 -8.57 -7.85 18.13
CA ILE A 57 -8.45 -6.83 17.08
C ILE A 57 -9.49 -6.99 15.96
N GLY A 58 -10.01 -8.20 15.78
CA GLY A 58 -11.03 -8.55 14.81
C GLY A 58 -12.45 -8.45 15.36
N GLY A 59 -13.42 -8.92 14.56
CA GLY A 59 -14.83 -8.96 14.95
C GLY A 59 -15.66 -7.76 14.50
N LYS A 60 -16.94 -7.77 14.88
CA LYS A 60 -17.93 -6.75 14.46
C LYS A 60 -17.51 -5.37 14.95
N GLY A 61 -17.46 -4.40 14.03
CA GLY A 61 -17.06 -3.02 14.33
C GLY A 61 -15.55 -2.80 14.50
N ARG A 62 -14.71 -3.81 14.20
CA ARG A 62 -13.24 -3.69 14.33
C ARG A 62 -12.51 -3.93 13.01
N LEU A 63 -11.23 -4.28 13.06
CA LEU A 63 -10.39 -4.46 11.89
C LEU A 63 -10.80 -5.73 11.12
N THR A 64 -11.75 -5.60 10.21
CA THR A 64 -12.21 -6.65 9.30
C THR A 64 -11.57 -6.50 7.92
N ASP A 65 -11.57 -7.56 7.11
CA ASP A 65 -11.00 -7.49 5.75
C ASP A 65 -11.75 -6.47 4.86
N ALA A 66 -13.05 -6.30 5.09
CA ALA A 66 -13.85 -5.27 4.43
C ALA A 66 -13.38 -3.85 4.81
N ILE A 67 -13.11 -3.59 6.09
CA ILE A 67 -12.59 -2.30 6.55
C ILE A 67 -11.18 -2.06 6.03
N ILE A 68 -10.31 -3.07 6.03
CA ILE A 68 -8.97 -2.98 5.44
C ILE A 68 -9.07 -2.59 3.96
N SER A 69 -9.93 -3.25 3.19
CA SER A 69 -10.13 -2.92 1.77
C SER A 69 -10.63 -1.50 1.58
N LYS A 70 -11.64 -1.05 2.36
CA LYS A 70 -12.14 0.33 2.33
C LYS A 70 -11.04 1.34 2.65
N LEU A 71 -10.23 1.11 3.68
CA LEU A 71 -9.11 1.96 4.07
C LEU A 71 -8.06 2.05 2.96
N THR A 72 -7.69 0.91 2.36
CA THR A 72 -6.71 0.91 1.27
C THR A 72 -7.22 1.65 0.04
N THR A 73 -8.51 1.55 -0.28
CA THR A 73 -9.15 2.26 -1.40
C THR A 73 -9.27 3.76 -1.12
N PHE A 74 -9.70 4.13 0.09
CA PHE A 74 -9.77 5.53 0.51
C PHE A 74 -8.41 6.21 0.38
N TYR A 75 -7.36 5.59 0.93
CA TYR A 75 -6.02 6.14 0.91
C TYR A 75 -5.47 6.27 -0.51
N SER A 76 -5.71 5.28 -1.38
CA SER A 76 -5.31 5.41 -2.79
C SER A 76 -6.03 6.50 -3.56
N ASN A 77 -7.31 6.73 -3.26
CA ASN A 77 -8.07 7.79 -3.90
C ASN A 77 -7.56 9.15 -3.44
N ALA A 78 -7.21 9.29 -2.15
CA ALA A 78 -6.59 10.48 -1.62
C ALA A 78 -5.23 10.77 -2.28
N ILE A 79 -4.36 9.77 -2.47
CA ILE A 79 -3.08 9.97 -3.19
C ILE A 79 -3.33 10.42 -4.63
N ARG A 80 -4.30 9.80 -5.33
CA ARG A 80 -4.64 10.19 -6.71
C ARG A 80 -5.15 11.62 -6.77
N ALA A 81 -6.00 12.01 -5.82
CA ALA A 81 -6.56 13.36 -5.73
C ALA A 81 -5.54 14.41 -5.28
N ALA A 82 -4.44 14.02 -4.63
CA ALA A 82 -3.38 14.92 -4.21
C ALA A 82 -2.31 15.16 -5.30
N ILE A 83 -2.26 14.30 -6.32
CA ILE A 83 -1.26 14.35 -7.41
C ILE A 83 -1.89 14.81 -8.74
N LEU A 84 -3.23 14.87 -8.83
CA LEU A 84 -4.00 15.50 -9.91
C LEU A 84 -4.39 16.93 -9.52
#